data_AF-G7Y611-F1
#
_entry.id   AF-G7Y611-F1
#
_cell.length_a   1.000
_cell.length_b   1.000
_cell.length_c   1.000
_cell.angle_alpha   90.00
_cell.angle_beta   90.00
_cell.angle_gamma   90.00
#
_symmetry.space_group_name_H-M   'P 1'
#
loop_
_entity.id
_entity.type
_entity.pdbx_description
1 polymer ?
#
loop_
_entity_poly.entity_id
_entity_poly.type
_entity_poly.pdbx_seq_one_letter_code
_entity_poly.pdbx_strand_id
1 'polypeptide(L)' 'MYQMLQGLLFCHGRRVIHRDLKPQNILVDVGRKIVKLADFGLARAFGIPVRVLTHEV' A
#
# COMPACT_ATOMS: atom_id res chain seq x y z
N MET A 1 0.92 15.31 2.01
CA MET A 1 1.63 14.06 1.65
C MET A 1 2.18 13.25 2.83
N TYR A 2 2.70 13.88 3.90
CA TYR A 2 3.45 13.17 4.96
C TYR A 2 2.75 11.93 5.56
N GLN A 3 1.52 12.06 6.04
CA GLN A 3 0.79 10.94 6.68
C GLN A 3 0.52 9.76 5.73
N MET A 4 0.31 10.03 4.43
CA MET A 4 0.16 8.96 3.43
C MET A 4 1.45 8.17 3.28
N LEU A 5 2.60 8.86 3.21
CA LEU A 5 3.91 8.21 3.13
C LEU A 5 4.24 7.42 4.40
N GLN A 6 3.85 7.92 5.59
CA GLN A 6 3.96 7.16 6.84
C GLN A 6 3.11 5.88 6.81
N GLY A 7 1.86 5.97 6.33
CA GLY A 7 0.99 4.80 6.17
C GLY A 7 1.58 3.77 5.20
N LEU A 8 2.11 4.23 4.06
CA LEU A 8 2.75 3.36 3.08
C LEU A 8 4.03 2.73 3.62
N LEU A 9 4.86 3.49 4.34
CA LEU A 9 6.05 2.97 5.00
C LEU A 9 5.69 1.87 6.00
N PHE A 10 4.61 2.05 6.77
CA PHE A 10 4.10 1.04 7.69
C PHE A 10 3.67 -0.25 6.97
N CYS A 11 2.98 -0.13 5.82
CA CYS A 11 2.59 -1.25 4.98
C CYS A 11 3.82 -1.97 4.39
N HIS A 12 4.78 -1.21 3.85
CA HIS A 12 5.99 -1.74 3.23
C HIS A 12 6.89 -2.44 4.24
N GLY A 13 7.00 -1.93 5.47
CA GLY A 13 7.70 -2.61 6.56
C GLY A 13 7.08 -3.96 6.93
N ARG A 14 5.80 -4.18 6.59
CA ARG A 14 5.07 -5.45 6.72
C ARG A 14 4.99 -6.24 5.43
N ARG A 15 5.81 -5.89 4.43
CA ARG A 15 5.83 -6.58 3.15
C ARG A 15 4.47 -6.57 2.44
N VAL A 16 3.69 -5.49 2.56
CA VAL A 16 2.42 -5.29 1.84
C VAL A 16 2.51 -4.07 0.91
N ILE A 17 2.27 -4.25 -0.40
CA ILE A 17 2.07 -3.14 -1.34
C ILE A 17 0.57 -2.90 -1.52
N HIS A 18 0.12 -1.66 -1.43
CA HIS A 18 -1.30 -1.28 -1.56
C HIS A 18 -1.84 -1.42 -3.00
N ARG A 19 -1.03 -1.10 -4.02
CA ARG A 19 -1.30 -1.16 -5.47
C ARG A 19 -2.47 -0.34 -6.02
N ASP A 20 -3.39 0.13 -5.19
CA ASP A 20 -4.54 0.96 -5.61
C ASP A 20 -4.57 2.30 -4.85
N LEU A 21 -3.50 3.08 -4.98
CA LEU A 21 -3.45 4.43 -4.42
C LEU A 21 -4.14 5.42 -5.35
N LYS A 22 -5.33 5.85 -4.94
CA LYS A 22 -6.14 6.87 -5.61
C LYS A 22 -6.89 7.70 -4.57
N PRO A 23 -7.31 8.95 -4.88
CA PRO A 23 -7.96 9.82 -3.91
C PRO A 23 -9.16 9.19 -3.18
N GLN A 24 -9.92 8.32 -3.87
CA GLN A 24 -11.08 7.61 -3.32
C GLN A 24 -10.70 6.66 -2.16
N ASN A 25 -9.45 6.18 -2.13
CA ASN A 25 -8.92 5.27 -1.12
C ASN A 25 -8.16 6.00 0.00
N ILE A 26 -8.20 7.34 0.00
CA ILE A 26 -7.57 8.19 1.01
C ILE A 26 -8.66 8.82 1.87
N LEU A 27 -8.83 8.32 3.09
CA LEU A 27 -9.81 8.83 4.02
C LEU A 27 -9.21 9.99 4.80
N VAL A 28 -9.87 11.14 4.78
CA VAL A 28 -9.42 12.37 5.44
C VAL A 28 -10.41 12.77 6.52
N ASP A 29 -9.94 12.83 7.76
CA ASP A 29 -10.66 13.44 8.88
C ASP A 29 -10.12 14.86 9.06
N VAL A 30 -10.89 15.85 8.62
CA VAL A 30 -10.49 17.27 8.66
C VAL A 30 -10.45 17.79 10.10
N GLY A 31 -11.38 17.36 10.94
CA GLY A 31 -11.48 17.81 12.34
C GLY A 31 -10.29 17.35 13.17
N ARG A 32 -9.83 16.10 12.94
CA ARG A 32 -8.66 15.54 13.62
C ARG A 32 -7.35 15.71 12.86
N LYS A 33 -7.39 16.24 11.63
CA LYS A 33 -6.24 16.35 10.71
C LYS A 33 -5.54 15.00 10.48
N ILE A 34 -6.32 13.91 10.37
CA ILE A 34 -5.81 12.54 10.18
C ILE A 34 -6.07 12.08 8.74
N VAL A 35 -5.09 11.39 8.16
CA VAL A 35 -5.24 10.68 6.89
C VAL A 35 -5.09 9.17 7.11
N LYS A 36 -5.99 8.37 6.55
CA LYS A 36 -5.93 6.91 6.57
C LYS A 36 -5.95 6.34 5.16
N LEU A 37 -5.19 5.27 4.94
CA LEU A 37 -5.26 4.46 3.73
C LEU A 37 -6.39 3.44 3.87
N ALA A 38 -7.17 3.25 2.80
CA ALA A 38 -8.31 2.33 2.77
C ALA A 38 -8.32 1.51 1.49
N ASP A 39 -9.17 0.49 1.46
CA ASP A 39 -9.34 -0.45 0.34
C ASP A 39 -8.04 -1.17 -0.06
N PHE A 40 -7.75 -2.24 0.69
CA PHE A 40 -6.65 -3.16 0.43
C PHE A 40 -7.07 -4.32 -0.48
N GLY A 41 -8.20 -4.22 -1.20
CA GLY A 41 -8.71 -5.30 -2.05
C GLY A 41 -7.73 -5.74 -3.14
N LEU A 42 -6.89 -4.82 -3.62
CA LEU A 42 -5.82 -5.09 -4.59
C LEU A 42 -4.43 -5.21 -3.95
N ALA A 43 -4.31 -5.11 -2.63
CA ALA A 43 -3.04 -5.18 -1.95
C ALA A 43 -2.41 -6.58 -2.05
N ARG A 44 -1.07 -6.64 -2.02
CA ARG A 44 -0.33 -7.91 -2.12
C ARG A 44 0.85 -7.95 -1.16
N ALA A 45 1.09 -9.14 -0.61
CA ALA A 45 2.35 -9.43 0.04
C ALA A 45 3.49 -9.42 -1.01
N PHE A 46 4.66 -8.90 -0.64
CA PHE A 46 5.84 -8.85 -1.51
C PHE A 46 7.12 -9.19 -0.73
N GLY A 47 8.11 -9.75 -1.42
CA GLY A 47 9.39 -10.13 -0.83
C GLY A 47 10.40 -10.37 -1.93
N ILE A 48 11.65 -10.67 -1.57
CA ILE A 48 12.69 -11.04 -2.55
C ILE A 48 12.09 -12.14 -3.42
N PRO A 49 12.03 -11.98 -4.76
CA PRO A 49 11.60 -13.06 -5.61
C PRO A 49 12.60 -14.20 -5.41
N VAL A 50 12.15 -15.35 -4.89
CA VAL A 50 12.83 -16.60 -5.22
C VAL A 50 12.58 -16.72 -6.72
N ARG A 51 13.62 -16.44 -7.52
CA ARG A 51 13.60 -16.36 -8.99
C ARG A 51 12.45 -17.16 -9.60
N VAL A 52 11.60 -16.50 -10.39
CA VAL A 52 10.75 -17.25 -11.32
C VAL A 52 11.70 -17.76 -12.42
N LEU A 53 12.14 -19.02 -12.28
CA LEU A 53 13.07 -19.74 -13.16
C LEU A 53 12.36 -20.35 -14.38
N THR A 54 11.17 -19.92 -14.74
CA THR A 54 10.42 -20.53 -15.84
C THR A 54 9.93 -19.47 -16.81
N HIS A 55 10.32 -19.66 -18.07
CA HIS A 55 9.89 -18.88 -19.22
C HIS A 55 8.41 -19.13 -19.47
N GLU A 56 7.66 -18.08 -19.83
CA GLU A 56 6.30 -18.20 -20.33
C GLU A 56 6.34 -18.92 -21.69
N VAL A 57 5.52 -19.97 -21.84
CA VAL A 57 5.23 -20.66 -23.11
C VAL A 57 4.05 -20.01 -23.80
#